data_AF-A0A0D6KYF4-F1
#
_entry.id   AF-A0A0D6KYF4-F1
#
_cell.length_a   1.000
_cell.length_b   1.000
_cell.length_c   1.000
_cell.angle_alpha   90.00
_cell.angle_beta   90.00
_cell.angle_gamma   90.00
#
_symmetry.space_group_name_H-M   'P 1'
#
loop_
_entity.id
_entity.type
_entity.pdbx_description
1 polymer ?
#
loop_
_entity_poly.entity_id
_entity_poly.type
_entity_poly.pdbx_seq_one_letter_code
_entity_poly.pdbx_strand_id
1 'polypeptide(L)' 'MGKATNPKPRMAYAIDTENKNFLDQWAEEEGRSTANLVERLLLDAIARKKQDSTLRVASTGSNTSDRKT' A
#
# COMPACT_ATOMS: atom_id res chain seq x y z
N MET A 1 8.27 14.71 -30.69
CA MET A 1 7.14 14.24 -29.85
C MET A 1 7.66 13.95 -28.46
N GLY A 2 7.44 14.83 -27.49
CA GLY A 2 7.74 14.55 -26.08
C GLY A 2 6.63 13.71 -25.48
N LYS A 3 6.95 12.57 -24.86
CA LYS A 3 5.96 11.75 -24.15
C LYS A 3 5.37 12.59 -23.02
N ALA A 4 4.05 12.74 -22.99
CA ALA A 4 3.35 13.25 -21.81
C ALA A 4 3.58 12.26 -20.66
N THR A 5 4.54 12.54 -19.80
CA THR A 5 4.71 11.81 -18.55
C THR A 5 3.55 12.24 -17.66
N ASN A 6 2.50 11.42 -17.56
CA ASN A 6 1.48 11.64 -16.55
C ASN A 6 2.18 11.67 -15.18
N PRO A 7 2.20 12.82 -14.48
CA PRO A 7 2.89 12.91 -13.21
C PRO A 7 2.21 11.94 -12.24
N LYS A 8 3.02 11.14 -11.53
CA LYS A 8 2.48 10.29 -10.47
C LYS A 8 1.70 11.17 -9.48
N PRO A 9 0.48 10.80 -9.07
CA PRO A 9 -0.28 11.56 -8.08
C PRO A 9 0.53 11.65 -6.78
N ARG A 10 0.59 12.86 -6.20
CA ARG A 10 1.36 13.13 -4.97
C ARG A 10 0.42 13.05 -3.78
N MET A 11 0.88 12.40 -2.71
CA MET A 11 0.19 12.32 -1.44
C MET A 11 1.08 12.96 -0.37
N ALA A 12 0.48 13.81 0.46
CA ALA A 12 1.13 14.41 1.63
C ALA A 12 0.43 13.88 2.88
N TYR A 13 1.20 13.66 3.94
CA TYR A 13 0.69 13.15 5.20
C TYR A 13 1.46 13.82 6.35
N ALA A 14 0.80 13.95 7.49
CA ALA A 14 1.42 14.47 8.70
C ALA A 14 1.87 13.30 9.58
N ILE A 15 3.06 13.41 10.15
CA ILE A 15 3.61 12.52 11.18
C ILE A 15 4.30 13.35 12.24
N ASP A 16 4.42 12.81 13.44
CA ASP A 16 5.26 13.42 14.47
C ASP A 16 6.74 13.40 14.06
N THR A 17 7.52 14.26 14.73
CA THR A 17 8.95 14.44 14.46
C THR A 17 9.76 13.18 14.75
N GLU A 18 9.36 12.40 15.76
CA GLU A 18 10.06 11.18 16.15
C GLU A 18 10.03 10.14 15.03
N ASN A 19 8.83 9.83 14.53
CA ASN A 19 8.63 8.91 13.42
C ASN A 19 9.27 9.42 12.12
N LYS A 20 9.27 10.75 11.89
CA LYS A 20 9.97 11.33 10.73
C LYS A 20 11.47 11.04 10.80
N ASN A 21 12.10 11.32 11.94
CA ASN A 21 13.53 11.11 12.12
C ASN A 21 13.89 9.63 11.99
N PHE A 22 13.08 8.75 12.55
CA PHE A 22 13.26 7.31 12.41
C PHE A 22 13.22 6.86 10.94
N LEU A 23 12.24 7.34 10.16
CA LEU A 23 12.14 7.01 8.73
C LEU A 23 13.31 7.55 7.91
N ASP A 24 13.81 8.75 8.24
CA ASP A 24 14.98 9.33 7.57
C ASP A 24 16.24 8.52 7.86
N GLN A 25 16.45 8.12 9.12
CA GLN A 25 17.59 7.28 9.51
C GLN A 25 17.51 5.89 8.84
N TRP A 26 16.34 5.25 8.84
CA TRP A 26 16.16 3.96 8.19
C TRP A 26 16.43 4.06 6.68
N ALA A 27 16.00 5.14 6.03
CA ALA A 27 16.26 5.35 4.61
C ALA A 27 17.76 5.51 4.32
N GLU A 28 18.48 6.23 5.19
CA GLU A 28 19.94 6.40 5.10
C GLU A 28 20.68 5.06 5.25
N GLU A 29 20.32 4.25 6.24
CA GLU A 29 20.90 2.91 6.47
C GLU A 29 20.70 1.98 5.27
N GLU A 30 19.57 2.11 4.56
CA GLU A 30 19.28 1.33 3.34
C GLU A 30 19.76 2.00 2.04
N GLY A 31 20.50 3.11 2.12
CA GLY A 31 21.06 3.83 0.97
C GLY A 31 20.00 4.35 0.00
N ARG A 32 18.84 4.80 0.49
CA ARG A 32 17.71 5.27 -0.32
C ARG A 32 17.09 6.55 0.21
N SER A 33 16.19 7.15 -0.56
CA SER A 33 15.42 8.31 -0.09
C SER A 33 14.26 7.88 0.81
N THR A 34 13.92 8.72 1.79
CA THR A 34 12.75 8.52 2.67
C THR A 34 11.46 8.34 1.86
N ALA A 35 11.30 9.09 0.77
CA ALA A 35 10.14 8.95 -0.12
C ALA A 35 10.07 7.56 -0.78
N ASN A 36 11.21 6.99 -1.20
CA ASN A 36 11.24 5.65 -1.76
C ASN A 36 10.99 4.57 -0.70
N LEU A 37 11.54 4.73 0.51
CA LEU A 37 11.25 3.84 1.63
C LEU A 37 9.74 3.82 1.94
N VAL A 38 9.14 4.99 2.09
CA VAL A 38 7.71 5.14 2.39
C VAL A 38 6.83 4.57 1.27
N GLU A 39 7.19 4.79 -0.01
CA GLU A 39 6.50 4.18 -1.15
C GLU A 39 6.46 2.66 -1.02
N ARG A 40 7.59 2.02 -0.68
CA ARG A 40 7.68 0.56 -0.53
C ARG A 40 6.87 0.04 0.66
N LEU A 41 6.99 0.68 1.81
CA LEU A 41 6.22 0.31 3.01
C LEU A 41 4.71 0.39 2.76
N LEU A 42 4.26 1.44 2.08
CA LEU A 42 2.85 1.60 1.70
C LEU A 42 2.40 0.53 0.70
N LEU A 43 3.21 0.22 -0.32
CA LEU A 43 2.88 -0.83 -1.29
C LEU A 43 2.76 -2.21 -0.64
N ASP A 44 3.66 -2.54 0.28
CA ASP A 44 3.63 -3.81 1.01
C ASP A 44 2.40 -3.89 1.93
N ALA A 45 2.08 -2.80 2.63
CA ALA A 45 0.88 -2.72 3.45
C ALA A 45 -0.42 -2.86 2.62
N ILE A 46 -0.48 -2.21 1.45
CA ILE A 46 -1.61 -2.34 0.52
C ILE A 46 -1.72 -3.78 0.00
N ALA A 47 -0.60 -4.42 -0.37
CA ALA A 47 -0.60 -5.79 -0.85
C ALA A 47 -1.14 -6.77 0.21
N ARG A 48 -0.67 -6.65 1.46
CA ARG A 48 -1.18 -7.43 2.60
C ARG A 48 -2.68 -7.19 2.82
N LYS A 49 -3.11 -5.93 2.82
CA LYS A 49 -4.53 -5.60 3.00
C LYS A 49 -5.42 -6.16 1.88
N LYS A 50 -4.95 -6.13 0.63
CA LYS A 50 -5.66 -6.73 -0.50
C LYS A 50 -5.78 -8.24 -0.33
N GLN A 51 -4.70 -8.93 0.04
CA GLN A 51 -4.72 -10.37 0.31
C GLN A 51 -5.71 -10.74 1.41
N ASP A 52 -5.69 -10.04 2.54
CA ASP A 52 -6.65 -10.25 3.64
C ASP A 52 -8.10 -10.02 3.21
N SER A 53 -8.33 -9.00 2.39
CA SER A 53 -9.67 -8.68 1.89
C SER A 53 -10.16 -9.73 0.90
N THR A 54 -9.29 -10.24 0.04
CA THR A 54 -9.60 -11.35 -0.88
C THR A 54 -9.91 -12.64 -0.12
N LEU A 55 -9.16 -12.95 0.95
CA LEU A 55 -9.42 -14.12 1.80
C LEU A 55 -10.77 -14.04 2.53
N ARG A 56 -11.18 -12.84 2.95
CA ARG A 56 -12.50 -12.60 3.56
C ARG A 56 -13.66 -12.74 2.56
N VAL A 57 -13.46 -12.36 1.30
CA VAL A 57 -14.49 -12.52 0.27
C VAL A 57 -14.64 -14.00 -0.14
N ALA A 58 -13.53 -14.74 -0.26
CA ALA A 58 -13.55 -16.16 -0.63
C ALA A 58 -14.28 -17.06 0.39
N SER A 59 -14.33 -16.66 1.66
CA SER A 59 -14.99 -17.40 2.74
C SER A 59 -16.50 -17.11 2.87
N THR A 60 -17.05 -16.18 2.08
CA THR A 60 -18.48 -15.84 2.10
C THR A 60 -19.26 -16.43 0.90
N GLY A 61 -18.57 -17.13 -0.02
CA GLY A 61 -19.12 -17.57 -1.31
C GLY A 61 -19.50 -19.05 -1.43
N SER A 62 -19.81 -19.75 -0.34
CA SER A 62 -20.22 -21.16 -0.40
C SER A 62 -21.23 -21.49 0.70
N ASN A 63 -22.47 -21.05 0.53
CA ASN A 63 -23.61 -21.84 0.97
C ASN A 63 -24.93 -21.31 0.38
N THR A 64 -25.53 -22.16 -0.46
CA THR A 64 -26.93 -22.62 -0.41
C THR A 64 -27.65 -22.49 -1.75
N SER A 65 -27.53 -23.58 -2.49
CA SER A 65 -28.58 -24.33 -3.20
C SER A 65 -29.76 -23.57 -3.80
N ASP A 66 -29.84 -23.69 -5.12
CA ASP A 66 -31.04 -24.13 -5.85
C ASP A 66 -32.22 -24.47 -4.94
N ARG A 67 -33.25 -23.61 -4.96
CA ARG A 67 -34.61 -24.05 -4.71
C ARG A 67 -35.52 -23.52 -5.81
N LYS A 68 -35.58 -24.29 -6.88
CA LYS A 68 -36.63 -24.23 -7.89
C LYS A 68 -37.80 -25.08 -7.41
N THR A 69 -38.91 -24.44 -7.06
CA THR A 69 -40.29 -24.94 -7.18
C THR A 69 -41.24 -23.78 -6.94
#